data_AF-X1MK56-F1
#
_entry.id   AF-X1MK56-F1
#
_cell.length_a   1.000
_cell.length_b   1.000
_cell.length_c   1.000
_cell.angle_alpha   90.00
_cell.angle_beta   90.00
_cell.angle_gamma   90.00
#
_symmetry.space_group_name_H-M   'P 1'
#
loop_
_entity.id
_entity.type
_entity.pdbx_description
1 polymer ?
#
loop_
_entity_poly.entity_id
_entity_poly.type
_entity_poly.pdbx_seq_one_letter_code
_entity_poly.pdbx_strand_id
1 'polypeptide(L)'
;IIYDLPSGSLGKAALYALGTTGANVGICTRKDDDEIDVSMRRRAGAKIDLNEMLRHITARLGGSGGGHEGAAGATVPANLFDTFLDTVKKEISPVISRNFTLKR
;
A
#
# COMPACT_ATOMS: atom_id res chain seq x y z
N ILE A 1 4.78 20.97 27.28
CA ILE A 1 5.69 20.96 26.11
C ILE A 1 4.80 20.72 24.90
N ILE A 2 4.76 21.67 23.97
CA ILE A 2 3.99 21.59 22.72
C ILE A 2 5.00 21.51 21.59
N TYR A 3 4.83 20.56 20.67
CA TYR A 3 5.69 20.42 19.50
C TYR A 3 4.98 20.99 18.27
N ASP A 4 5.67 21.87 17.55
CA ASP A 4 5.31 22.25 16.18
C ASP A 4 5.85 21.16 15.25
N LEU A 5 4.95 20.44 14.57
CA LEU A 5 5.33 19.36 13.66
C LEU A 5 5.25 19.89 12.22
N PRO A 6 6.40 20.11 11.54
CA PRO A 6 6.41 20.62 10.17
C PRO A 6 5.93 19.56 9.16
N SER A 7 5.82 18.29 9.56
CA SER A 7 5.24 17.20 8.76
C SER A 7 4.79 16.02 9.64
N GLY A 8 3.87 15.20 9.11
CA GLY A 8 3.29 14.04 9.80
C GLY A 8 3.95 12.70 9.45
N SER A 9 3.79 11.69 10.32
CA SER A 9 4.28 10.33 10.06
C SER A 9 3.33 9.57 9.12
N LEU A 10 3.78 9.33 7.89
CA LEU A 10 3.03 8.54 6.90
C LEU A 10 2.65 7.17 7.45
N GLY A 11 3.58 6.51 8.14
CA GLY A 11 3.32 5.19 8.72
C GLY A 11 2.26 5.19 9.80
N LYS A 12 2.12 6.25 10.60
CA LYS A 12 1.04 6.39 11.59
C LYS A 12 -0.28 6.72 10.91
N ALA A 13 -0.27 7.62 9.92
CA ALA A 13 -1.47 7.94 9.15
C ALA A 13 -2.02 6.71 8.41
N ALA A 14 -1.16 5.88 7.82
CA ALA A 14 -1.54 4.60 7.22
C ALA A 14 -2.11 3.61 8.25
N LEU A 15 -1.59 3.59 9.47
CA LEU A 15 -2.14 2.79 10.58
C LEU A 15 -3.50 3.32 11.05
N TYR A 16 -3.68 4.64 11.14
CA TYR A 16 -4.97 5.25 11.44
C TYR A 16 -6.00 4.96 10.35
N ALA A 17 -5.60 4.98 9.07
CA ALA A 17 -6.47 4.59 7.95
C ALA A 17 -6.97 3.14 8.10
N LEU A 18 -6.10 2.19 8.48
CA LEU A 18 -6.53 0.82 8.82
C LEU A 18 -7.56 0.81 9.95
N GLY A 19 -7.27 1.51 11.05
CA GLY A 19 -8.10 1.51 12.25
C GLY A 19 -9.49 2.09 12.00
N THR A 20 -9.58 3.15 11.21
CA THR A 20 -10.82 3.91 10.96
C THR A 20 -11.68 3.32 9.86
N THR A 21 -11.09 2.68 8.84
CA THR A 21 -11.84 2.18 7.68
C THR A 21 -12.27 0.72 7.78
N GLY A 22 -11.64 -0.07 8.66
CA GLY A 22 -11.83 -1.52 8.67
C GLY A 22 -11.15 -2.25 7.50
N ALA A 23 -10.47 -1.54 6.58
CA ALA A 23 -9.80 -2.15 5.43
C ALA A 23 -8.65 -3.08 5.83
N ASN A 24 -8.27 -4.01 4.94
CA ASN A 24 -7.13 -4.91 5.16
C ASN A 24 -5.77 -4.24 4.93
N VAL A 25 -5.75 -3.12 4.19
CA VAL A 25 -4.56 -2.35 3.88
C VAL A 25 -4.88 -0.87 4.08
N GLY A 26 -4.01 -0.16 4.80
CA GLY A 26 -4.04 1.29 4.94
C GLY A 26 -2.84 1.89 4.23
N ILE A 27 -3.07 3.03 3.58
CA ILE A 27 -2.07 3.74 2.79
C ILE A 27 -2.06 5.22 3.20
N CYS A 28 -0.88 5.82 3.24
CA CYS A 28 -0.70 7.26 3.33
C CYS A 28 0.40 7.67 2.35
N THR A 29 0.18 8.79 1.69
CA THR A 29 1.09 9.30 0.66
C THR A 29 1.51 10.73 0.93
N ARG A 30 2.73 11.07 0.55
CA ARG A 30 3.22 12.45 0.48
C ARG A 30 3.80 12.66 -0.90
N LYS A 31 3.37 13.75 -1.55
CA LYS A 31 3.91 14.17 -2.83
C LYS A 31 5.10 15.09 -2.59
N ASP A 32 6.18 14.87 -3.32
CA ASP A 32 7.36 15.72 -3.38
C ASP A 32 7.76 15.87 -4.85
N ASP A 33 7.58 17.07 -5.42
CA ASP A 33 7.79 17.39 -6.84
C ASP A 33 7.36 16.27 -7.81
N ASP A 34 8.33 15.48 -8.28
CA ASP A 34 8.20 14.43 -9.29
C ASP A 34 8.00 13.01 -8.71
N GLU A 35 7.98 12.86 -7.38
CA GLU A 35 7.84 11.58 -6.69
C GLU A 35 6.72 11.60 -5.63
N ILE A 36 6.24 10.40 -5.30
CA ILE A 36 5.27 10.17 -4.23
C ILE A 36 5.82 9.10 -3.29
N ASP A 37 6.05 9.51 -2.05
CA ASP A 37 6.34 8.62 -0.95
C ASP A 37 5.06 7.95 -0.46
N VAL A 38 5.12 6.64 -0.29
CA VAL A 38 4.01 5.78 0.08
C VAL A 38 4.41 5.00 1.34
N SER A 39 3.53 5.02 2.35
CA SER A 39 3.62 4.11 3.49
C SER A 39 2.37 3.25 3.58
N MET A 40 2.56 1.95 3.74
CA MET A 40 1.49 0.96 3.78
C MET A 40 1.56 0.11 5.06
N ARG A 41 0.37 -0.19 5.58
CA ARG A 41 0.17 -1.05 6.75
C ARG A 41 -0.85 -2.14 6.40
N ARG A 42 -0.59 -3.36 6.86
CA ARG A 42 -1.49 -4.50 6.74
C ARG A 42 -2.23 -4.74 8.05
N ARG A 43 -3.51 -5.10 7.98
CA ARG A 43 -4.26 -5.62 9.12
C ARG A 43 -3.73 -7.00 9.53
N ALA A 44 -3.59 -7.23 10.83
CA ALA A 44 -3.25 -8.57 11.34
C ALA A 44 -4.25 -9.63 10.80
N GLY A 45 -3.72 -10.73 10.26
CA GLY A 45 -4.51 -11.82 9.68
C GLY A 45 -4.83 -11.69 8.18
N ALA A 46 -4.63 -10.53 7.54
CA ALA A 46 -4.78 -10.41 6.09
C ALA A 46 -3.64 -11.15 5.35
N LYS A 47 -3.93 -12.03 4.40
CA LYS A 47 -2.89 -12.83 3.71
C LYS A 47 -2.25 -12.06 2.55
N ILE A 48 -1.46 -11.04 2.88
CA ILE A 48 -0.78 -10.17 1.91
C ILE A 48 0.65 -9.93 2.43
N ASP A 49 1.66 -10.11 1.59
CA ASP A 49 3.03 -9.63 1.88
C ASP A 49 3.23 -8.28 1.18
N LEU A 50 3.26 -7.19 1.96
CA LEU A 50 3.43 -5.85 1.41
C LEU A 50 4.83 -5.62 0.84
N ASN A 51 5.87 -6.25 1.40
CA ASN A 51 7.24 -6.09 0.92
C ASN A 51 7.41 -6.76 -0.44
N GLU A 52 6.93 -7.99 -0.59
CA GLU A 52 6.95 -8.70 -1.88
C GLU A 52 6.15 -7.93 -2.94
N MET A 53 4.89 -7.58 -2.65
CA MET A 53 4.03 -6.84 -3.57
C MET A 53 4.69 -5.53 -4.03
N LEU A 54 5.17 -4.70 -3.11
CA LEU A 54 5.75 -3.41 -3.48
C LEU A 54 7.00 -3.57 -4.33
N ARG A 55 7.88 -4.53 -4.01
CA ARG A 55 9.07 -4.81 -4.83
C ARG A 55 8.69 -5.21 -6.25
N HIS A 56 7.66 -6.04 -6.43
CA HIS A 56 7.18 -6.41 -7.76
C HIS A 56 6.55 -5.25 -8.52
N ILE A 57 5.80 -4.37 -7.85
CA ILE A 57 5.17 -3.21 -8.50
C ILE A 57 6.24 -2.19 -8.91
N THR A 58 7.15 -1.82 -8.01
CA THR A 58 8.17 -0.78 -8.28
C THR A 58 9.23 -1.27 -9.27
N ALA A 59 9.50 -2.58 -9.34
CA ALA A 59 10.34 -3.13 -10.40
C ALA A 59 9.76 -2.94 -11.81
N ARG A 60 8.42 -2.81 -11.94
CA ARG A 60 7.72 -2.61 -13.23
C ARG A 60 7.48 -1.14 -13.55
N LEU A 61 7.10 -0.35 -12.54
CA LEU A 61 6.71 1.06 -12.71
C LEU A 61 7.86 2.04 -12.47
N GLY A 62 9.01 1.58 -11.97
CA GLY A 62 10.08 2.44 -11.51
C GLY A 62 9.90 2.87 -10.05
N GLY A 63 10.88 3.61 -9.54
CA GLY A 63 10.98 3.97 -8.13
C GLY A 63 11.61 2.87 -7.28
N SER A 64 11.30 2.87 -5.98
CA SER A 64 11.82 1.90 -5.01
C SER A 64 10.74 1.41 -4.07
N GLY A 65 10.85 0.18 -3.59
CA GLY A 65 9.85 -0.43 -2.69
C GLY A 65 10.44 -1.50 -1.80
N GLY A 66 9.94 -1.60 -0.57
CA GLY A 66 10.36 -2.64 0.37
C GLY A 66 9.93 -2.40 1.82
N GLY A 67 10.34 -3.31 2.71
CA GLY A 67 10.08 -3.25 4.15
C GLY A 67 9.82 -4.62 4.74
N HIS A 68 8.82 -4.72 5.61
CA HIS A 68 8.36 -5.96 6.22
C HIS A 68 6.99 -6.37 5.65
N GLU A 69 6.64 -7.66 5.78
CA GLU A 69 5.37 -8.23 5.30
C GLU A 69 4.11 -7.44 5.72
N GLY A 70 4.09 -6.89 6.94
CA GLY A 70 2.96 -6.12 7.48
C GLY A 70 3.12 -4.60 7.42
N ALA A 71 4.29 -4.11 7.02
CA ALA A 71 4.68 -2.71 7.12
C ALA A 71 5.77 -2.40 6.09
N ALA A 72 5.39 -1.75 5.00
CA ALA A 72 6.30 -1.46 3.89
C ALA A 72 6.05 -0.06 3.33
N GLY A 73 6.98 0.39 2.50
CA GLY A 73 6.88 1.68 1.82
C GLY A 73 7.42 1.60 0.40
N ALA A 74 7.10 2.62 -0.38
CA ALA A 74 7.60 2.79 -1.72
C ALA A 74 7.75 4.28 -2.05
N THR A 75 8.64 4.59 -2.99
CA THR A 75 8.70 5.88 -3.67
C THR A 75 8.40 5.62 -5.14
N VAL A 76 7.45 6.37 -5.70
CA VAL A 76 6.88 6.14 -7.03
C VAL A 76 6.92 7.43 -7.83
N PRO A 77 7.25 7.41 -9.14
CA PRO A 77 7.12 8.60 -9.99
C PRO A 77 5.68 9.16 -9.95
N ALA A 78 5.54 10.46 -9.73
CA ALA A 78 4.24 11.12 -9.54
C ALA A 78 3.30 10.93 -10.74
N ASN A 79 3.85 10.86 -11.95
CA ASN A 79 3.11 10.61 -13.19
C ASN A 79 2.61 9.16 -13.34
N LEU A 80 3.08 8.22 -12.51
CA LEU A 80 2.69 6.81 -12.51
C LEU A 80 1.89 6.39 -11.28
N PHE A 81 1.55 7.34 -10.41
CA PHE A 81 0.89 7.04 -9.13
C PHE A 81 -0.51 6.43 -9.28
N ASP A 82 -1.32 6.89 -10.24
CA ASP A 82 -2.63 6.28 -10.48
C ASP A 82 -2.49 4.82 -10.95
N THR A 83 -1.54 4.56 -11.85
CA THR A 83 -1.18 3.20 -12.29
C THR A 83 -0.70 2.34 -11.13
N PHE A 84 0.10 2.90 -10.22
CA PHE A 84 0.53 2.24 -8.99
C PHE A 84 -0.67 1.86 -8.12
N LEU A 85 -1.57 2.81 -7.82
CA LEU A 85 -2.76 2.55 -7.02
C LEU A 85 -3.65 1.46 -7.63
N ASP A 86 -3.85 1.48 -8.94
CA ASP A 86 -4.65 0.46 -9.63
C ASP A 86 -3.98 -0.90 -9.64
N THR A 87 -2.65 -0.95 -9.72
CA THR A 87 -1.90 -2.20 -9.60
C THR A 87 -2.01 -2.76 -8.19
N VAL A 88 -1.82 -1.92 -7.16
CA VAL A 88 -2.02 -2.32 -5.75
C VAL A 88 -3.44 -2.88 -5.55
N LYS A 89 -4.48 -2.19 -6.04
CA LYS A 89 -5.87 -2.66 -5.96
C LYS A 89 -6.05 -4.03 -6.59
N LYS A 90 -5.43 -4.30 -7.74
CA LYS A 90 -5.50 -5.61 -8.43
C LYS A 90 -4.83 -6.72 -7.63
N GLU A 91 -3.66 -6.45 -7.05
CA GLU A 91 -2.88 -7.43 -6.27
C GLU A 91 -3.55 -7.75 -4.92
N ILE A 92 -4.28 -6.79 -4.30
CA ILE A 92 -5.00 -7.00 -3.03
C ILE A 92 -6.45 -7.45 -3.20
N SER A 93 -7.04 -7.26 -4.38
CA SER A 93 -8.42 -7.68 -4.61
C SER A 93 -8.50 -9.19 -4.40
N PRO A 94 -9.52 -9.70 -3.68
CA PRO A 94 -9.66 -11.12 -3.52
C PRO A 94 -9.67 -11.75 -4.91
N VAL A 95 -8.74 -12.68 -5.14
CA VAL A 95 -8.89 -13.65 -6.23
C VAL A 95 -10.18 -14.38 -5.89
N ILE A 96 -11.29 -13.95 -6.49
CA ILE A 96 -12.52 -14.73 -6.51
C ILE A 96 -12.16 -15.94 -7.35
N SER A 97 -11.64 -16.99 -6.69
CA SER A 97 -11.64 -18.32 -7.28
C SER A 97 -13.12 -18.62 -7.51
N ARG A 98 -13.57 -18.51 -8.77
CA ARG A 98 -14.86 -19.04 -9.17
C ARG A 98 -14.78 -20.53 -8.88
N ASN A 99 -15.30 -20.95 -7.73
CA ASN A 99 -15.67 -22.34 -7.51
C ASN A 99 -16.77 -22.65 -8.54
N PHE A 100 -16.36 -23.15 -9.71
CA PHE A 100 -17.25 -23.88 -10.59
C PHE A 100 -17.59 -25.19 -9.88
N THR A 101 -18.49 -25.13 -8.90
CA THR A 101 -19.22 -26.33 -8.51
C THR A 101 -20.11 -26.67 -9.70
N LEU A 102 -19.60 -27.57 -10.54
CA LEU A 102 -20.37 -28.29 -11.53
C LEU A 102 -21.52 -28.96 -10.78
N LYS A 103 -22.71 -28.34 -10.80
CA LYS A 103 -23.95 -29.05 -10.57
C LYS A 103 -24.13 -29.96 -11.77
N ARG A 104 -23.89 -31.25 -11.53
CA ARG A 104 -24.42 -32.35 -12.36
C ARG A 104 -25.94 -32.32 -12.33
#